data_AF-A0A7K3D6I3-F1
#
_entry.id   AF-A0A7K3D6I3-F1
#
_cell.length_a   1.000
_cell.length_b   1.000
_cell.length_c   1.000
_cell.angle_alpha   90.00
_cell.angle_beta   90.00
_cell.angle_gamma   90.00
#
_symmetry.space_group_name_H-M   'P 1'
#
loop_
_entity.id
_entity.type
_entity.pdbx_description
1 polymer ?
#
loop_
_entity_poly.entity_id
_entity_poly.type
_entity_poly.pdbx_seq_one_letter_code
_entity_poly.pdbx_strand_id
1 'polypeptide(L)'
;GAVLCALGYAGLLAAPVGGAYLWMTLLGLGQGAAISLALLFIVQRAPDARHAAQLSSMSQCFGYILAATGPTLLGAVHDVSHSWTVPLVLLLVLLVPQVVAGLGAARDRHVAGIG
;
A
#
# COMPACT_ATOMS: atom_id res chain seq x y z
N GLY A 1 6.18 3.68 -5.83
CA GLY A 1 5.46 2.71 -4.98
C GLY A 1 4.45 1.90 -5.78
N ALA A 2 3.23 2.42 -5.96
CA ALA A 2 2.11 1.66 -6.53
C ALA A 2 2.35 1.03 -7.92
N VAL A 3 3.04 1.72 -8.83
CA VAL A 3 3.37 1.17 -10.16
C VAL A 3 4.23 -0.09 -10.07
N LEU A 4 5.22 -0.10 -9.17
CA LEU A 4 6.08 -1.27 -8.93
C LEU A 4 5.27 -2.44 -8.36
N CYS A 5 4.34 -2.16 -7.44
CA CYS A 5 3.44 -3.19 -6.91
C CYS A 5 2.50 -3.74 -7.99
N ALA A 6 1.95 -2.88 -8.85
CA ALA A 6 1.08 -3.29 -9.96
C ALA A 6 1.83 -4.23 -10.93
N LEU A 7 3.07 -3.89 -11.29
CA LEU A 7 3.93 -4.74 -12.12
C LEU A 7 4.25 -6.08 -11.44
N GLY A 8 4.50 -6.07 -10.12
CA GLY A 8 4.72 -7.28 -9.34
C GLY A 8 3.52 -8.24 -9.33
N TYR A 9 2.31 -7.72 -9.08
CA TYR A 9 1.09 -8.54 -9.11
C TYR A 9 0.73 -9.01 -10.53
N ALA A 10 0.85 -8.15 -11.53
CA ALA A 10 0.63 -8.52 -12.92
C ALA A 10 1.62 -9.60 -13.40
N GLY A 11 2.89 -9.48 -13.00
CA GLY A 11 3.91 -10.49 -13.27
C GLY A 11 3.63 -11.83 -12.59
N LEU A 12 3.10 -11.81 -11.36
CA LEU A 12 2.72 -13.02 -10.64
C LEU A 12 1.52 -13.73 -11.30
N LEU A 13 0.60 -12.98 -11.92
CA LEU A 13 -0.51 -13.53 -12.71
C LEU A 13 -0.03 -14.17 -14.02
N ALA A 14 0.98 -13.59 -14.68
CA ALA A 14 1.50 -14.09 -15.96
C ALA A 14 2.51 -15.24 -15.83
N ALA A 15 3.41 -15.15 -14.84
CA ALA A 15 4.49 -16.11 -14.64
C ALA A 15 4.80 -16.28 -13.13
N PRO A 16 3.97 -17.05 -12.40
CA PRO A 16 4.06 -17.14 -10.94
C PRO A 16 5.38 -17.75 -10.45
N VAL A 17 5.89 -18.80 -11.10
CA VAL A 17 7.08 -19.53 -10.63
C VAL A 17 8.37 -19.03 -11.30
N GLY A 18 8.36 -18.85 -12.63
CA GLY A 18 9.57 -18.50 -13.38
C GLY A 18 10.14 -17.10 -13.08
N GLY A 19 9.31 -16.17 -12.59
CA GLY A 19 9.71 -14.79 -12.28
C GLY A 19 9.61 -14.41 -10.80
N ALA A 20 9.38 -15.37 -9.89
CA ALA A 20 9.04 -15.09 -8.48
C ALA A 20 10.01 -14.12 -7.79
N TYR A 21 11.34 -14.31 -7.98
CA TYR A 21 12.36 -13.42 -7.42
C TYR A 21 12.24 -11.97 -7.92
N LEU A 22 11.94 -11.78 -9.21
CA LEU A 22 11.76 -10.45 -9.81
C LEU A 22 10.49 -9.80 -9.25
N TRP A 23 9.37 -10.52 -9.22
CA TRP A 23 8.10 -10.01 -8.73
C TRP A 23 8.15 -9.66 -7.25
N MET A 24 8.75 -10.52 -6.41
CA MET A 24 8.92 -10.24 -4.98
C MET A 24 9.84 -9.04 -4.72
N THR A 25 10.89 -8.86 -5.53
CA THR A 25 11.76 -7.68 -5.42
C THR A 25 11.00 -6.41 -5.77
N LEU A 26 10.21 -6.42 -6.85
CA LEU A 26 9.39 -5.28 -7.26
C LEU A 26 8.32 -4.93 -6.21
N LEU A 27 7.66 -5.94 -5.63
CA LEU A 27 6.70 -5.76 -4.54
C LEU A 27 7.37 -5.17 -3.30
N GLY A 28 8.55 -5.67 -2.91
CA GLY A 28 9.31 -5.16 -1.77
C GLY A 28 9.72 -3.68 -1.95
N LEU A 29 10.29 -3.34 -3.10
CA LEU A 29 10.66 -1.96 -3.43
C LEU A 29 9.43 -1.05 -3.51
N GLY A 30 8.33 -1.54 -4.10
CA GLY A 30 7.08 -0.81 -4.21
C GLY A 30 6.47 -0.48 -2.85
N GLN A 31 6.42 -1.46 -1.94
CA GLN A 31 5.92 -1.29 -0.57
C GLN A 31 6.83 -0.39 0.26
N GLY A 32 8.15 -0.60 0.21
CA GLY A 32 9.11 0.24 0.93
C GLY A 32 9.02 1.70 0.51
N ALA A 33 8.97 1.97 -0.80
CA ALA A 33 8.80 3.33 -1.31
C ALA A 33 7.46 3.96 -0.90
N ALA A 34 6.39 3.17 -0.83
CA ALA A 34 5.08 3.66 -0.39
C ALA A 34 5.08 4.06 1.09
N ILE A 35 5.67 3.24 1.97
CA ILE A 35 5.78 3.53 3.40
C ILE A 35 6.63 4.78 3.63
N SER A 36 7.80 4.87 2.98
CA SER A 36 8.68 6.06 3.10
C SER A 36 7.96 7.34 2.67
N LEU A 37 7.23 7.31 1.55
CA LEU A 37 6.49 8.48 1.07
C LEU A 37 5.32 8.84 1.99
N ALA A 38 4.62 7.86 2.55
CA ALA A 38 3.54 8.10 3.52
C ALA A 38 4.06 8.79 4.79
N LEU A 39 5.18 8.32 5.35
CA LEU A 39 5.82 8.96 6.51
C LEU A 39 6.28 10.38 6.19
N LEU A 40 6.88 10.60 5.00
CA LEU A 40 7.26 11.94 4.54
C LEU A 40 6.06 12.89 4.48
N PHE A 41 4.92 12.46 3.93
CA PHE A 41 3.71 13.28 3.88
C PHE A 41 3.12 13.56 5.25
N ILE A 42 3.17 12.60 6.18
CA ILE A 42 2.74 12.82 7.57
C ILE A 42 3.60 13.89 8.24
N VAL A 43 4.93 13.81 8.08
CA VAL A 43 5.86 14.78 8.66
C VAL A 43 5.65 16.17 8.06
N GLN A 44 5.49 16.29 6.74
CA GLN A 44 5.26 17.58 6.09
C GLN A 44 3.92 18.24 6.47
N ARG A 45 2.92 17.46 6.89
CA ARG A 45 1.58 17.97 7.24
C ARG A 45 1.38 18.16 8.75
N ALA A 46 2.27 17.64 9.58
CA ALA A 46 2.17 17.76 11.03
C ALA A 46 2.73 19.11 11.50
N PRO A 47 2.04 19.81 12.43
CA PRO A 47 2.54 21.07 13.00
C PRO A 47 3.86 20.88 13.77
N ASP A 48 3.99 19.74 14.47
CA ASP A 48 5.14 19.42 15.31
C ASP A 48 5.49 17.93 15.24
N ALA A 49 6.72 17.59 15.62
CA ALA A 49 7.20 16.21 15.70
C ALA A 49 6.32 15.30 16.57
N ARG A 50 5.73 15.83 17.66
CA ARG A 50 4.81 15.05 18.52
C ARG A 50 3.52 14.66 17.79
N HIS A 51 2.94 15.60 17.05
CA HIS A 51 1.74 15.37 16.25
C HIS A 51 2.02 14.40 15.09
N ALA A 52 3.19 14.50 14.44
CA ALA A 52 3.61 13.57 13.39
C ALA A 52 3.71 12.13 13.93
N ALA A 53 4.31 11.95 15.11
CA ALA A 53 4.45 10.64 15.74
C ALA A 53 3.10 10.03 16.11
N GLN A 54 2.17 10.82 16.66
CA GLN A 54 0.81 10.36 16.98
C GLN A 54 0.00 10.02 15.74
N LEU A 55 0.05 10.85 14.69
CA LEU A 55 -0.67 10.59 13.45
C LEU A 55 -0.13 9.33 12.74
N SER A 56 1.20 9.18 12.73
CA SER A 56 1.87 7.99 12.18
C SER A 56 1.49 6.73 12.95
N SER A 57 1.55 6.74 14.28
CA SER A 57 1.20 5.56 15.09
C SER A 57 -0.27 5.18 14.93
N MET A 58 -1.19 6.14 14.89
CA MET A 58 -2.61 5.88 14.62
C MET A 58 -2.79 5.21 13.25
N SER A 59 -2.19 5.75 12.19
CA SER A 59 -2.29 5.18 10.84
C SER A 59 -1.68 3.77 10.75
N GLN A 60 -0.57 3.54 11.45
CA GLN A 60 0.08 2.23 11.51
C GLN A 60 -0.76 1.22 12.28
N CYS A 61 -1.38 1.58 13.41
CA CYS A 61 -2.28 0.69 14.14
C CYS A 61 -3.42 0.19 13.24
N PHE A 62 -4.08 1.08 12.51
CA PHE A 62 -5.10 0.69 11.52
C PHE A 62 -4.51 -0.20 10.41
N GLY A 63 -3.34 0.17 9.88
CA GLY A 63 -2.64 -0.60 8.88
C GLY A 63 -2.29 -2.01 9.34
N TYR A 64 -1.85 -2.19 10.58
CA TYR A 64 -1.51 -3.48 11.16
C TYR A 64 -2.74 -4.34 11.45
N ILE A 65 -3.86 -3.75 11.90
CA ILE A 65 -5.12 -4.49 12.05
C ILE A 65 -5.60 -4.99 10.68
N LEU A 66 -5.53 -4.14 9.65
CA LEU A 66 -5.86 -4.54 8.28
C LEU A 66 -4.89 -5.61 7.76
N ALA A 67 -3.59 -5.47 8.02
CA ALA A 67 -2.58 -6.44 7.60
C ALA A 67 -2.74 -7.80 8.31
N ALA A 68 -3.18 -7.81 9.58
CA ALA A 68 -3.45 -9.04 10.32
C ALA A 68 -4.72 -9.75 9.81
N THR A 69 -5.74 -9.00 9.38
CA THR A 69 -6.99 -9.56 8.85
C THR A 69 -6.92 -9.91 7.37
N GLY A 70 -6.02 -9.29 6.61
CA GLY A 70 -5.84 -9.48 5.17
C GLY A 70 -5.61 -10.94 4.74
N PRO A 71 -4.65 -11.68 5.33
CA PRO A 71 -4.40 -13.08 4.99
C PRO A 71 -5.60 -13.98 5.22
N THR A 72 -6.34 -13.78 6.32
CA THR A 72 -7.54 -14.57 6.63
C THR A 72 -8.64 -14.32 5.61
N LEU A 73 -8.87 -13.05 5.23
CA LEU A 73 -9.81 -12.70 4.16
C LEU A 73 -9.40 -13.27 2.81
N LEU A 74 -8.12 -13.16 2.44
CA LEU A 74 -7.64 -13.67 1.15
C LEU A 74 -7.66 -15.19 1.09
N GLY A 75 -7.38 -15.87 2.21
CA GLY A 75 -7.52 -17.32 2.35
C GLY A 75 -8.97 -17.76 2.17
N ALA A 76 -9.92 -17.11 2.83
CA ALA A 76 -11.35 -17.41 2.65
C ALA A 76 -11.82 -17.20 1.20
N VAL A 77 -11.36 -16.11 0.55
CA VAL A 77 -11.65 -15.86 -0.86
C VAL A 77 -11.04 -16.94 -1.75
N HIS A 78 -9.80 -17.36 -1.48
CA HIS A 78 -9.15 -18.45 -2.19
C HIS A 78 -9.93 -19.76 -2.04
N ASP A 79 -10.37 -20.10 -0.82
CA ASP A 79 -11.07 -21.36 -0.53
C ASP A 79 -12.40 -21.47 -1.28
N VAL A 80 -13.13 -20.35 -1.42
CA VAL A 80 -14.38 -20.29 -2.20
C VAL A 80 -14.11 -20.25 -3.71
N SER A 81 -13.05 -19.56 -4.13
CA SER A 81 -12.74 -19.36 -5.56
C SER A 81 -11.95 -20.51 -6.19
N HIS A 82 -11.36 -21.38 -5.35
CA HIS A 82 -10.41 -22.44 -5.73
C HIS A 82 -9.24 -21.96 -6.61
N SER A 83 -8.92 -20.66 -6.60
CA SER A 83 -7.90 -20.05 -7.45
C SER A 83 -7.26 -18.83 -6.79
N TRP A 84 -5.95 -18.68 -6.96
CA TRP A 84 -5.16 -17.53 -6.51
C TRP A 84 -5.34 -16.28 -7.37
N THR A 85 -5.97 -16.40 -8.54
CA THR A 85 -6.23 -15.24 -9.41
C THR A 85 -7.14 -14.23 -8.72
N VAL A 86 -8.20 -14.67 -8.04
CA VAL A 86 -9.17 -13.77 -7.39
C VAL A 86 -8.53 -12.96 -6.24
N PRO A 87 -7.78 -13.57 -5.30
CA PRO A 87 -6.99 -12.84 -4.31
C PRO A 87 -6.01 -11.82 -4.92
N LEU A 88 -5.31 -12.18 -6.01
CA LEU A 88 -4.34 -11.30 -6.67
C LEU A 88 -5.01 -10.11 -7.37
N VAL A 89 -6.16 -10.33 -8.02
CA VAL A 89 -6.96 -9.25 -8.60
C VAL A 89 -7.48 -8.33 -7.50
N LEU A 90 -7.91 -8.88 -6.36
CA LEU A 90 -8.34 -8.07 -5.23
C LEU A 90 -7.21 -7.15 -4.71
N LEU A 91 -5.99 -7.68 -4.58
CA LEU A 91 -4.82 -6.87 -4.23
C LEU A 91 -4.51 -5.78 -5.27
N LEU A 92 -4.70 -6.09 -6.56
CA LEU A 92 -4.55 -5.12 -7.64
C LEU A 92 -5.59 -4.00 -7.55
N VAL A 93 -6.84 -4.33 -7.23
CA VAL A 93 -7.91 -3.36 -7.00
C VAL A 93 -7.62 -2.48 -5.79
N LEU A 94 -7.05 -3.04 -4.71
CA LEU A 94 -6.65 -2.29 -3.53
C LEU A 94 -5.51 -1.27 -3.79
N LEU A 95 -4.75 -1.40 -4.89
CA LEU A 95 -3.82 -0.36 -5.31
C LEU A 95 -4.54 0.92 -5.75
N VAL A 96 -5.79 0.84 -6.22
CA VAL A 96 -6.55 2.02 -6.67
C VAL A 96 -6.76 3.03 -5.54
N PRO A 97 -7.36 2.69 -4.38
CA PRO A 97 -7.49 3.63 -3.28
C PRO A 97 -6.13 4.10 -2.75
N GLN A 98 -5.10 3.26 -2.76
CA GLN A 98 -3.73 3.66 -2.40
C GLN A 98 -3.17 4.74 -3.34
N VAL A 99 -3.35 4.59 -4.65
CA VAL A 99 -2.94 5.58 -5.65
C VAL A 99 -3.75 6.86 -5.50
N VAL A 100 -5.07 6.77 -5.34
CA VAL A 100 -5.93 7.94 -5.15
C VAL A 100 -5.55 8.72 -3.89
N ALA A 101 -5.32 8.03 -2.77
CA ALA A 101 -4.85 8.65 -1.53
C ALA A 101 -3.46 9.25 -1.69
N GLY A 102 -2.53 8.56 -2.37
CA GLY A 102 -1.19 9.04 -2.66
C GLY A 102 -1.18 10.28 -3.55
N LEU A 103 -2.00 10.31 -4.60
CA LEU A 103 -2.18 11.48 -5.47
C LEU A 103 -2.85 12.65 -4.73
N GLY A 104 -3.82 12.37 -3.87
CA GLY A 104 -4.43 13.38 -2.99
C GLY A 104 -3.43 13.96 -1.99
N ALA A 105 -2.53 13.13 -1.46
CA ALA A 105 -1.47 13.55 -0.55
C ALA A 105 -0.33 14.31 -1.26
N ALA A 106 -0.05 13.96 -2.52
CA ALA A 106 0.99 14.57 -3.36
C ALA A 106 0.55 15.88 -4.04
N ARG A 107 -0.75 16.18 -4.12
CA ARG A 107 -1.21 17.48 -4.60
C ARG A 107 -0.73 18.57 -3.64
N ASP A 108 -0.10 19.61 -4.20
CA ASP A 108 0.36 20.85 -3.54
C ASP A 108 -0.79 21.67 -2.96
N ARG A 109 -1.54 21.10 -2.02
CA ARG A 109 -2.38 21.86 -1.10
C ARG A 109 -1.57 22.09 0.15
N HIS A 110 -0.81 23.19 0.13
CA HIS A 110 -0.31 23.81 1.34
C HIS A 110 -1.49 24.08 2.26
N VAL A 111 -1.39 23.71 3.54
CA VAL A 111 -2.27 24.28 4.57
C VAL A 111 -1.98 25.78 4.50
N ALA A 112 -2.96 26.58 4.09
CA ALA A 112 -2.80 28.03 4.05
C ALA A 112 -2.40 28.48 5.46
N GLY A 113 -1.15 28.91 5.61
CA GLY A 113 -0.73 29.64 6.80
C GLY A 113 -1.63 30.85 6.90
N ILE A 114 -2.44 30.90 7.96
CA ILE A 114 -3.14 32.10 8.39
C ILE A 114 -2.08 33.14 8.70
N GLY A 115 -1.84 34.02 7.72
CA GLY A 115 -1.10 35.26 7.90
C GLY A 115 -1.92 36.27 8.69
#